data_AF-A0A7C3R4A1-F1
#
_entry.id   AF-A0A7C3R4A1-F1
#
_cell.length_a   1.000
_cell.length_b   1.000
_cell.length_c   1.000
_cell.angle_alpha   90.00
_cell.angle_beta   90.00
_cell.angle_gamma   90.00
#
_symmetry.space_group_name_H-M   'P 1'
#
loop_
_entity.id
_entity.type
_entity.pdbx_description
1 polymer ?
#
loop_
_entity_poly.entity_id
_entity_poly.type
_entity_poly.pdbx_seq_one_letter_code
_entity_poly.pdbx_strand_id
1 'polypeptide(L)'
;MIREGFSLIELIVVVTIIGILATVLTPYILKTADNKARELGVINAVRAIQTALEMYAEKQTSAPFYPTDLDILTATVNSLASLVSPAIVNPFNNKRYLAAVYKKDDSTFYLGVEPGTETIVPGVILYEVSPEGKSYILTPYGANATVIHNLILTGNR
;
A
#
# COMPACT_ATOMS: atom_id res chain seq x y z
N MET A 1 34.47 -53.59 -21.91
CA MET A 1 33.30 -52.84 -21.41
C MET A 1 33.32 -51.49 -22.11
N ILE A 2 32.42 -51.24 -23.06
CA ILE A 2 32.39 -49.97 -23.79
C ILE A 2 31.68 -48.97 -22.88
N ARG A 3 32.39 -47.94 -22.43
CA ARG A 3 31.80 -46.80 -21.73
C ARG A 3 31.18 -45.92 -22.80
N GLU A 4 29.85 -45.87 -22.83
CA GLU A 4 29.15 -44.90 -23.67
C GLU A 4 29.38 -43.50 -23.11
N GLY A 5 30.02 -42.65 -23.92
CA GLY A 5 30.27 -41.25 -23.61
C GLY A 5 29.12 -40.39 -24.11
N PHE A 6 28.79 -39.35 -23.34
CA PHE A 6 27.77 -38.37 -23.69
C PHE A 6 28.14 -37.64 -24.99
N SER A 7 27.19 -37.47 -25.91
CA SER A 7 27.44 -36.79 -27.18
C SER A 7 27.46 -35.27 -27.00
N LEU A 8 28.34 -34.59 -27.73
CA LEU A 8 28.39 -33.12 -27.75
C LEU A 8 27.07 -32.50 -28.22
N ILE A 9 26.35 -33.17 -29.12
CA ILE A 9 25.04 -32.69 -29.60
C ILE A 9 23.98 -32.78 -28.50
N GLU A 10 24.03 -33.80 -27.66
CA GLU A 10 23.11 -33.95 -26.52
C GLU A 10 23.33 -32.82 -25.53
N LEU A 11 24.59 -32.48 -25.25
CA LEU A 11 24.91 -31.38 -24.36
C LEU A 11 24.44 -30.04 -24.93
N ILE A 12 24.68 -29.79 -26.22
CA ILE A 12 24.32 -28.53 -26.89
C ILE A 12 22.81 -28.33 -26.92
N VAL A 13 22.03 -29.35 -27.26
CA VAL A 13 20.56 -29.23 -27.30
C VAL A 13 20.00 -28.96 -25.89
N VAL A 14 20.54 -29.62 -24.86
CA VAL A 14 20.09 -29.42 -23.48
C VAL A 14 20.34 -28.01 -22.99
N VAL A 15 21.56 -27.47 -23.14
CA VAL A 15 21.85 -26.09 -22.69
C VAL A 15 21.07 -25.05 -23.50
N THR A 16 20.78 -25.35 -24.78
CA THR A 16 19.94 -24.49 -25.64
C THR A 16 18.49 -24.46 -25.12
N ILE A 17 17.89 -25.62 -24.82
CA ILE A 17 16.51 -25.69 -24.29
C ILE A 17 16.43 -25.03 -22.91
N ILE A 18 17.41 -25.27 -22.02
CA ILE A 18 17.48 -24.60 -20.71
C ILE A 18 17.57 -23.07 -20.88
N GLY A 19 18.37 -22.58 -21.83
CA GLY A 19 18.49 -21.15 -22.14
C GLY A 19 17.16 -20.52 -22.60
N ILE A 20 16.40 -21.21 -23.45
CA ILE A 20 15.08 -20.75 -23.91
C ILE A 20 14.10 -20.71 -22.73
N LEU A 21 14.03 -21.78 -21.93
CA LEU A 21 13.14 -21.84 -20.76
C LEU A 21 13.50 -20.78 -19.71
N ALA A 22 14.79 -20.57 -19.43
CA ALA A 22 15.25 -19.55 -18.49
C ALA A 22 14.83 -18.13 -18.92
N THR A 23 14.91 -17.83 -20.22
CA THR A 23 14.52 -16.53 -20.77
C THR A 23 13.02 -16.25 -20.58
N VAL A 24 12.17 -17.26 -20.77
CA VAL A 24 10.70 -17.11 -20.61
C VAL A 24 10.28 -16.99 -19.14
N LEU A 25 10.98 -17.65 -18.22
CA LEU A 25 10.64 -17.63 -16.79
C LEU A 25 11.05 -16.33 -16.07
N THR A 26 12.12 -15.68 -16.54
CA THR A 26 12.69 -14.46 -15.94
C THR A 26 11.66 -13.32 -15.74
N PRO A 27 10.86 -12.89 -16.74
CA PRO A 27 9.94 -11.76 -16.56
C PRO A 27 8.79 -12.00 -15.57
N TYR A 28 8.41 -13.27 -15.31
CA TYR A 28 7.29 -13.59 -14.42
C TYR A 28 7.67 -13.42 -12.93
N ILE A 29 8.89 -13.83 -12.57
CA ILE A 29 9.38 -13.78 -11.19
C ILE A 29 9.60 -12.32 -10.75
N LEU A 30 10.16 -11.50 -11.64
CA LEU A 30 10.45 -10.09 -11.35
C LEU A 30 9.17 -9.28 -11.06
N LYS A 31 8.12 -9.45 -11.89
CA LYS A 31 6.83 -8.77 -11.68
C LYS A 31 6.18 -9.12 -10.35
N THR A 32 6.27 -10.37 -9.93
CA THR A 32 5.67 -10.86 -8.68
C THR A 32 6.44 -10.34 -7.46
N ALA A 33 7.78 -10.33 -7.53
CA ALA A 33 8.64 -9.79 -6.48
C ALA A 33 8.43 -8.26 -6.30
N ASP A 34 8.32 -7.52 -7.41
CA ASP A 34 8.09 -6.08 -7.39
C ASP A 34 6.76 -5.73 -6.73
N ASN A 35 5.67 -6.44 -7.08
CA ASN A 35 4.36 -6.20 -6.47
C ASN A 35 4.38 -6.47 -4.96
N LYS A 36 5.02 -7.55 -4.52
CA LYS A 36 5.15 -7.88 -3.09
C LYS A 36 5.97 -6.84 -2.32
N ALA A 37 7.04 -6.32 -2.92
CA ALA A 37 7.83 -5.24 -2.34
C ALA A 37 7.00 -3.94 -2.20
N ARG A 38 6.19 -3.60 -3.22
CA ARG A 38 5.28 -2.45 -3.15
C ARG A 38 4.21 -2.64 -2.09
N GLU A 39 3.63 -3.83 -1.96
CA GLU A 39 2.66 -4.12 -0.88
C GLU A 39 3.27 -3.94 0.51
N LEU A 40 4.51 -4.38 0.73
CA LEU A 40 5.23 -4.10 1.99
C LEU A 40 5.35 -2.57 2.25
N GLY A 41 5.54 -1.78 1.20
CA GLY A 41 5.51 -0.31 1.28
C GLY A 41 4.17 0.23 1.78
N VAL A 42 3.06 -0.28 1.23
CA VAL A 42 1.70 0.08 1.68
C VAL A 42 1.50 -0.31 3.15
N ILE A 43 1.90 -1.52 3.53
CA ILE A 43 1.80 -2.03 4.90
C ILE A 43 2.53 -1.10 5.89
N ASN A 44 3.74 -0.63 5.54
CA ASN A 44 4.50 0.30 6.36
C ASN A 44 3.83 1.68 6.42
N ALA A 45 3.28 2.17 5.30
CA ALA A 45 2.57 3.44 5.26
C ALA A 45 1.32 3.44 6.16
N VAL A 46 0.53 2.36 6.16
CA VAL A 46 -0.66 2.23 7.03
C VAL A 46 -0.28 2.32 8.49
N ARG A 47 0.77 1.63 8.92
CA ARG A 47 1.26 1.68 10.31
C ARG A 47 1.73 3.08 10.69
N ALA A 48 2.44 3.76 9.80
CA ALA A 48 2.87 5.14 10.03
C ALA A 48 1.67 6.10 10.16
N ILE A 49 0.64 5.92 9.34
CA ILE A 49 -0.61 6.69 9.44
C ILE A 49 -1.33 6.41 10.75
N GLN A 50 -1.44 5.14 11.16
CA GLN A 50 -2.00 4.78 12.46
C GLN A 50 -1.27 5.49 13.60
N THR A 51 0.07 5.45 13.64
CA THR A 51 0.84 6.16 14.66
C THR A 51 0.56 7.66 14.65
N ALA A 52 0.47 8.28 13.47
CA ALA A 52 0.13 9.69 13.36
C ALA A 52 -1.29 10.02 13.85
N LEU A 53 -2.27 9.15 13.59
CA LEU A 53 -3.64 9.28 14.09
C LEU A 53 -3.70 9.16 15.62
N GLU A 54 -2.96 8.23 16.22
CA GLU A 54 -2.90 8.11 17.69
C GLU A 54 -2.23 9.33 18.32
N MET A 55 -1.11 9.80 17.76
CA MET A 55 -0.44 11.03 18.22
C MET A 55 -1.32 12.27 18.05
N TYR A 56 -2.15 12.32 17.01
CA TYR A 56 -3.13 13.39 16.83
C TYR A 56 -4.19 13.33 17.93
N ALA A 57 -4.73 12.14 18.21
CA ALA A 57 -5.73 11.95 19.24
C ALA A 57 -5.22 12.24 20.65
N GLU A 58 -3.94 11.99 20.94
CA GLU A 58 -3.30 12.38 22.21
C GLU A 58 -3.29 13.89 22.45
N LYS A 59 -3.29 14.70 21.39
CA LYS A 59 -3.34 16.16 21.49
C LYS A 59 -4.76 16.69 21.69
N GLN A 60 -5.78 15.86 21.52
CA GLN A 60 -7.17 16.26 21.69
C GLN A 60 -7.63 16.02 23.12
N THR A 61 -8.27 17.02 23.73
CA THR A 61 -8.83 16.95 25.09
C THR A 61 -10.28 16.49 25.12
N SER A 62 -10.96 16.52 23.98
CA SER A 62 -12.36 16.10 23.83
C SER A 62 -12.63 15.62 22.41
N ALA A 63 -13.69 14.83 22.22
CA ALA A 63 -14.08 14.33 20.90
C ALA A 63 -14.46 15.48 19.94
N PRO A 64 -14.20 15.34 18.63
CA PRO A 64 -13.65 14.17 17.94
C PRO A 64 -12.14 13.99 18.18
N PHE A 65 -11.74 12.76 18.56
CA PHE A 65 -10.33 12.42 18.79
C PHE A 65 -9.60 12.13 17.48
N TYR A 66 -10.30 11.58 16.50
CA TYR A 66 -9.79 11.31 15.17
C TYR A 66 -10.46 12.21 14.12
N PRO A 67 -9.78 12.53 13.00
CA PRO A 67 -10.33 13.42 11.99
C PRO A 67 -11.60 12.83 11.33
N THR A 68 -12.74 13.48 11.56
CA THR A 68 -14.02 13.16 10.88
C THR A 68 -14.20 13.95 9.59
N ASP A 69 -13.37 14.95 9.34
CA ASP A 69 -13.33 15.66 8.08
C ASP A 69 -11.88 15.86 7.65
N LEU A 70 -11.55 15.39 6.45
CA LEU A 70 -10.23 15.51 5.85
C LEU A 70 -10.19 16.59 4.77
N ASP A 71 -11.18 17.49 4.75
CA ASP A 71 -11.33 18.47 3.69
C ASP A 71 -10.01 19.20 3.41
N ILE A 72 -9.63 19.17 2.14
CA ILE A 72 -8.29 19.47 1.64
C ILE A 72 -8.12 20.98 1.60
N LEU A 73 -8.04 21.62 2.78
CA LEU A 73 -7.36 22.89 2.95
C LEU A 73 -7.00 23.14 4.43
N THR A 74 -5.69 22.97 4.68
CA THR A 74 -4.79 23.87 5.46
C THR A 74 -4.36 23.56 6.89
N ALA A 75 -5.09 22.85 7.76
CA ALA A 75 -4.61 22.67 9.16
C ALA A 75 -4.41 21.21 9.60
N THR A 76 -5.44 20.38 9.52
CA THR A 76 -5.42 19.02 10.07
C THR A 76 -4.52 18.09 9.28
N VAL A 77 -4.64 18.10 7.95
CA VAL A 77 -3.79 17.32 7.04
C VAL A 77 -2.32 17.72 7.12
N ASN A 78 -2.02 19.02 7.26
CA ASN A 78 -0.64 19.50 7.43
C ASN A 78 -0.03 19.04 8.75
N SER A 79 -0.82 19.03 9.83
CA SER A 79 -0.37 18.50 11.12
C SER A 79 -0.04 17.02 11.02
N LEU A 80 -0.89 16.20 10.41
CA LEU A 80 -0.66 14.77 10.22
C LEU A 80 0.51 14.51 9.24
N ALA A 81 0.58 15.25 8.14
CA ALA A 81 1.66 15.14 7.16
C ALA A 81 3.03 15.56 7.74
N SER A 82 3.05 16.47 8.72
CA SER A 82 4.28 16.84 9.45
C SER A 82 4.75 15.76 10.43
N LEU A 83 3.83 14.94 10.96
CA LEU A 83 4.14 13.81 11.85
C LEU A 83 4.71 12.61 11.08
N VAL A 84 4.52 12.56 9.76
CA VAL A 84 5.01 11.46 8.90
C VAL A 84 6.06 11.99 7.90
N SER A 85 7.22 12.38 8.44
CA SER A 85 8.39 12.80 7.66
C SER A 85 9.49 11.72 7.70
N PRO A 86 10.02 11.24 6.56
CA PRO A 86 9.73 11.68 5.19
C PRO A 86 8.34 11.28 4.70
N ALA A 87 7.81 12.02 3.73
CA ALA A 87 6.47 11.81 3.21
C ALA A 87 6.25 10.36 2.72
N ILE A 88 5.29 9.68 3.33
CA ILE A 88 4.82 8.37 2.85
C ILE A 88 4.04 8.53 1.54
N VAL A 89 4.42 7.71 0.56
CA VAL A 89 3.81 7.69 -0.78
C VAL A 89 3.25 6.32 -1.08
N ASN A 90 2.19 6.28 -1.86
CA ASN A 90 1.66 5.06 -2.44
C ASN A 90 2.65 4.56 -3.51
N PRO A 91 3.21 3.34 -3.35
CA PRO A 91 4.24 2.81 -4.23
C PRO A 91 3.74 2.39 -5.63
N PHE A 92 2.43 2.47 -5.89
CA PHE A 92 1.83 2.14 -7.18
C PHE A 92 1.56 3.36 -8.06
N ASN A 93 1.40 4.55 -7.48
CA ASN A 93 1.08 5.78 -8.22
C ASN A 93 1.91 7.02 -7.77
N ASN A 94 2.84 6.84 -6.83
CA ASN A 94 3.68 7.88 -6.23
C ASN A 94 2.93 9.05 -5.57
N LYS A 95 1.65 8.88 -5.26
CA LYS A 95 0.86 9.91 -4.56
C LYS A 95 1.09 9.84 -3.06
N ARG A 96 1.18 11.00 -2.41
CA ARG A 96 1.33 11.07 -0.95
C ARG A 96 0.00 10.72 -0.29
N TYR A 97 0.01 9.76 0.64
CA TYR A 97 -1.23 9.27 1.26
C TYR A 97 -2.07 10.36 1.89
N LEU A 98 -1.44 11.28 2.62
CA LEU A 98 -2.12 12.34 3.35
C LEU A 98 -2.38 13.60 2.50
N ALA A 99 -1.79 13.73 1.30
CA ALA A 99 -2.05 14.88 0.43
C ALA A 99 -2.99 14.55 -0.73
N ALA A 100 -3.11 13.28 -1.09
CA ALA A 100 -3.94 12.80 -2.17
C ALA A 100 -5.08 11.96 -1.58
N VAL A 101 -6.06 12.67 -1.01
CA VAL A 101 -7.21 12.11 -0.31
C VAL A 101 -8.46 12.30 -1.15
N TYR A 102 -9.32 11.30 -1.22
CA TYR A 102 -10.67 11.43 -1.74
C TYR A 102 -11.66 11.20 -0.60
N LYS A 103 -12.50 12.20 -0.32
CA LYS A 103 -13.62 12.09 0.63
C LYS A 103 -14.81 11.51 -0.14
N LYS A 104 -15.22 10.29 0.21
CA LYS A 104 -16.42 9.66 -0.36
C LYS A 104 -17.67 10.13 0.36
N ASP A 105 -17.61 10.08 1.69
CA ASP A 105 -18.67 10.45 2.62
C ASP A 105 -18.04 11.13 3.86
N ASP A 106 -18.84 11.64 4.80
CA ASP A 106 -18.36 12.28 6.04
C ASP A 106 -17.64 11.34 7.02
N SER A 107 -17.58 10.05 6.70
CA SER A 107 -16.95 9.03 7.56
C SER A 107 -16.03 8.10 6.78
N THR A 108 -15.87 8.32 5.47
CA THR A 108 -15.16 7.39 4.58
C THR A 108 -14.25 8.13 3.61
N PHE A 109 -12.97 7.80 3.67
CA PHE A 109 -11.92 8.48 2.92
C PHE A 109 -10.99 7.47 2.26
N TYR A 110 -10.54 7.78 1.04
CA TYR A 110 -9.50 7.02 0.35
C TYR A 110 -8.21 7.83 0.31
N LEU A 111 -7.15 7.27 0.86
CA LEU A 111 -5.83 7.88 0.94
C LEU A 111 -4.92 7.33 -0.16
N GLY A 112 -4.11 8.20 -0.77
CA GLY A 112 -3.14 7.83 -1.80
C GLY A 112 -3.77 7.55 -3.17
N VAL A 113 -4.89 8.20 -3.47
CA VAL A 113 -5.61 8.12 -4.75
C VAL A 113 -5.18 9.22 -5.71
N GLU A 114 -5.55 9.13 -7.00
CA GLU A 114 -5.40 10.26 -7.91
C GLU A 114 -6.43 11.34 -7.52
N PRO A 115 -6.03 12.62 -7.36
CA PRO A 115 -6.94 13.70 -7.03
C PRO A 115 -8.15 13.75 -7.98
N GLY A 116 -9.36 13.76 -7.41
CA GLY A 116 -10.60 13.84 -8.19
C GLY A 116 -11.12 12.52 -8.76
N THR A 117 -10.57 11.37 -8.35
CA THR A 117 -11.09 10.05 -8.76
C THR A 117 -11.58 9.23 -7.56
N GLU A 118 -12.79 8.69 -7.67
CA GLU A 118 -13.42 7.85 -6.63
C GLU A 118 -12.93 6.39 -6.65
N THR A 119 -11.95 6.08 -7.51
CA THR A 119 -11.58 4.70 -7.81
C THR A 119 -10.66 4.11 -6.75
N ILE A 120 -11.00 2.90 -6.32
CA ILE A 120 -10.08 2.01 -5.60
C ILE A 120 -8.96 1.63 -6.57
N VAL A 121 -7.76 2.14 -6.31
CA VAL A 121 -6.54 1.82 -7.06
C VAL A 121 -5.58 0.99 -6.21
N PRO A 122 -4.59 0.31 -6.81
CA PRO A 122 -3.58 -0.42 -6.05
C PRO A 122 -2.87 0.47 -5.02
N GLY A 123 -2.66 -0.05 -3.82
CA GLY A 123 -1.98 0.64 -2.74
C GLY A 123 -2.79 1.68 -1.99
N VAL A 124 -4.07 1.89 -2.30
CA VAL A 124 -4.94 2.82 -1.56
C VAL A 124 -5.15 2.35 -0.13
N ILE A 125 -5.34 3.29 0.78
CA ILE A 125 -5.75 3.00 2.16
C ILE A 125 -7.12 3.62 2.36
N LEU A 126 -8.11 2.78 2.64
CA LEU A 126 -9.42 3.23 3.07
C LEU A 126 -9.37 3.56 4.55
N TYR A 127 -9.79 4.76 4.90
CA TYR A 127 -9.93 5.26 6.25
C TYR A 127 -11.42 5.47 6.53
N GLU A 128 -11.94 4.70 7.48
CA GLU A 128 -13.31 4.82 7.96
C GLU A 128 -13.28 5.29 9.40
N VAL A 129 -14.01 6.34 9.73
CA VAL A 129 -14.05 6.93 11.07
C VAL A 129 -15.48 6.93 11.57
N SER A 130 -15.69 6.68 12.86
CA SER A 130 -17.04 6.79 13.42
C SER A 130 -17.54 8.24 13.34
N PRO A 131 -18.85 8.47 13.19
CA PRO A 131 -19.41 9.83 13.11
C PRO A 131 -19.06 10.70 14.33
N GLU A 132 -18.82 10.07 15.48
CA GLU A 132 -18.42 10.73 16.73
C GLU A 132 -16.90 11.01 16.81
N GLY A 133 -16.11 10.52 15.85
CA GLY A 133 -14.65 10.68 15.82
C GLY A 133 -13.91 9.97 16.95
N LYS A 134 -14.50 8.92 17.54
CA LYS A 134 -13.93 8.18 18.67
C LYS A 134 -13.19 6.92 18.27
N SER A 135 -13.46 6.42 17.07
CA SER A 135 -12.88 5.19 16.56
C SER A 135 -12.65 5.29 15.06
N TYR A 136 -11.70 4.50 14.55
CA TYR A 136 -11.45 4.40 13.11
C TYR A 136 -11.02 2.99 12.71
N ILE A 137 -11.11 2.72 11.41
CA ILE A 137 -10.67 1.52 10.72
C ILE A 137 -9.80 1.96 9.53
N LEU A 138 -8.62 1.38 9.39
CA LEU A 138 -7.74 1.50 8.23
C LEU A 138 -7.70 0.18 7.49
N THR A 139 -8.11 0.20 6.23
CA THR A 139 -8.18 -0.96 5.34
C THR A 139 -7.28 -0.74 4.11
N PRO A 140 -6.07 -1.34 4.06
CA PRO A 140 -5.18 -1.22 2.92
C PRO A 140 -5.55 -2.13 1.76
N TYR A 141 -5.28 -1.65 0.55
CA TYR A 141 -5.47 -2.35 -0.72
C TYR A 141 -4.10 -2.70 -1.33
N GLY A 142 -3.94 -3.94 -1.78
CA GLY A 142 -2.72 -4.46 -2.39
C GLY A 142 -2.60 -4.19 -3.89
N ALA A 143 -1.72 -4.93 -4.57
CA ALA A 143 -1.36 -4.71 -5.97
C ALA A 143 -2.52 -4.85 -6.98
N ASN A 144 -3.53 -5.65 -6.64
CA ASN A 144 -4.71 -5.89 -7.47
C ASN A 144 -5.95 -5.16 -6.96
N ALA A 145 -5.78 -4.02 -6.25
CA ALA A 145 -6.89 -3.29 -5.63
C ALA A 145 -7.77 -4.20 -4.74
N THR A 146 -7.16 -5.19 -4.12
CA THR A 146 -7.82 -6.16 -3.22
C THR A 146 -7.39 -5.87 -1.79
N VAL A 147 -8.31 -6.01 -0.84
CA VAL A 147 -8.04 -5.76 0.58
C VAL A 147 -6.96 -6.72 1.10
N ILE A 148 -5.99 -6.16 1.82
CA ILE A 148 -4.98 -6.90 2.59
C ILE A 148 -5.62 -7.27 3.94
N HIS A 149 -6.41 -8.34 3.95
CA HIS A 149 -7.30 -8.71 5.07
C HIS A 149 -6.56 -8.97 6.39
N ASN A 150 -5.27 -9.32 6.35
CA ASN A 150 -4.45 -9.56 7.53
C ASN A 150 -3.86 -8.28 8.15
N LEU A 151 -4.23 -7.09 7.64
CA LEU A 151 -3.74 -5.80 8.13
C LEU A 151 -4.86 -4.74 8.17
N ILE A 152 -5.99 -5.10 8.77
CA ILE A 152 -7.01 -4.11 9.15
C ILE A 152 -6.60 -3.56 10.52
N LEU A 153 -6.36 -2.24 10.59
CA LEU A 153 -5.95 -1.58 11.83
C LEU A 153 -7.10 -0.73 12.36
N THR A 154 -7.33 -0.77 13.65
CA THR A 154 -8.39 0.00 14.30
C THR A 154 -7.85 0.80 15.46
N GLY A 155 -8.39 1.98 15.70
CA GLY A 155 -8.15 2.76 16.92
C GLY A 155 -9.47 3.11 17.60
N ASN A 156 -9.42 3.28 18.93
CA ASN A 156 -10.58 3.65 19.74
C ASN A 156 -10.13 4.40 20.99
N ARG A 157 -10.77 5.53 21.29
CA ARG A 157 -10.50 6.37 22.46
C ARG A 157 -11.79 6.92 23.07
#